data_AF-A0A511XJZ0-F1
#
_entry.id   AF-A0A511XJZ0-F1
#
_cell.length_a   1.000
_cell.length_b   1.000
_cell.length_c   1.000
_cell.angle_alpha   90.00
_cell.angle_beta   90.00
_cell.angle_gamma   90.00
#
_symmetry.space_group_name_H-M   'P 1'
#
loop_
_entity.id
_entity.type
_entity.pdbx_description
1 polymer ?
#
loop_
_entity_poly.entity_id
_entity_poly.type
_entity_poly.pdbx_seq_one_letter_code
_entity_poly.pdbx_strand_id
1 'polypeptide(L)'
;MVGSTFNGLVFVVLGLQLPRLVGEANQVVRAEGFSPWVLPLMILGVQVALSVIRAFWITITGGLQCLTGRLRHRPEVMPSWRGILVMTLAGTRGAVTLAAIISLPPEEELPGRTVLVVLATGVIITSLLSAAFGLPRVLRLLPQNEGETPAQQELTETRIALTRSAIAVLQAEQLRRQPDAARRTDAVTLLMSEYSDRMRRLDTKTADPEGKRATSVRQKREEIALRLRILRLQRQVLSGLLSDRVINDVTERTVSRQLDFQEQELQIEAADMPRLPELLPTT
;
A
#
# COMPACT_ATOMS: atom_id res chain seq x y z
N MET A 1 -11.17 -16.10 -1.51
CA MET A 1 -12.50 -15.64 -1.04
C MET A 1 -13.07 -16.53 0.06
N VAL A 2 -13.04 -17.87 -0.06
CA VAL A 2 -13.59 -18.79 0.95
C VAL A 2 -12.99 -18.60 2.37
N GLY A 3 -11.66 -18.50 2.49
CA GLY A 3 -11.01 -18.33 3.80
C GLY A 3 -11.38 -17.04 4.56
N SER A 4 -11.59 -15.94 3.83
CA SER A 4 -11.98 -14.66 4.41
C SER A 4 -13.40 -14.72 5.00
N THR A 5 -14.30 -15.43 4.32
CA THR A 5 -15.68 -15.65 4.80
C THR A 5 -15.71 -16.50 6.07
N PHE A 6 -14.89 -17.57 6.14
CA PHE A 6 -14.77 -18.39 7.35
C PHE A 6 -14.22 -17.61 8.54
N ASN A 7 -13.17 -16.81 8.33
CA ASN A 7 -12.62 -15.97 9.39
C ASN A 7 -13.67 -14.96 9.90
N GLY A 8 -14.43 -14.35 8.99
CA GLY A 8 -15.56 -13.48 9.34
C GLY A 8 -16.64 -14.21 10.15
N LEU A 9 -17.02 -15.42 9.75
CA LEU A 9 -18.01 -16.24 10.46
C LEU A 9 -17.55 -16.61 11.87
N VAL A 10 -16.27 -16.99 12.04
CA VAL A 10 -15.66 -17.31 13.34
C VAL A 10 -15.74 -16.11 14.28
N PHE A 11 -15.49 -14.89 13.78
CA PHE A 11 -15.65 -13.67 14.58
C PHE A 11 -17.10 -13.35 14.94
N VAL A 12 -18.06 -13.60 14.05
CA VAL A 12 -19.49 -13.41 14.35
C VAL A 12 -19.92 -14.37 15.47
N VAL A 13 -19.53 -15.64 15.39
CA VAL A 13 -19.81 -16.65 16.43
C VAL A 13 -19.17 -16.25 17.77
N LEU A 14 -17.90 -15.81 17.76
CA LEU A 14 -17.23 -15.29 18.95
C LEU A 14 -18.00 -14.09 19.55
N GLY A 15 -18.40 -13.13 18.70
CA GLY A 15 -19.16 -11.96 19.12
C GLY A 15 -20.48 -12.33 19.79
N LEU A 16 -21.13 -13.38 19.31
CA LEU A 16 -22.38 -13.90 19.88
C LEU A 16 -22.16 -14.63 21.22
N GLN A 17 -21.01 -15.27 21.40
CA GLN A 17 -20.63 -15.95 22.65
C GLN A 17 -20.09 -14.99 23.72
N LEU A 18 -19.70 -13.78 23.33
CA LEU A 18 -19.08 -12.77 24.19
C LEU A 18 -19.88 -12.45 25.46
N PRO A 19 -21.23 -12.22 25.42
CA PRO A 19 -22.00 -11.92 26.63
C PRO A 19 -21.99 -13.07 27.65
N ARG A 20 -22.04 -14.32 27.17
CA ARG A 20 -21.97 -15.52 28.01
C ARG A 20 -20.60 -15.64 28.68
N LEU A 21 -19.53 -15.44 27.91
CA LEU A 21 -18.15 -15.50 28.39
C LEU A 21 -17.84 -14.41 29.43
N VAL A 22 -18.40 -13.21 29.26
CA VAL A 22 -18.32 -12.13 30.26
C VAL A 22 -19.11 -12.47 31.53
N GLY A 23 -20.26 -13.15 31.39
CA GLY A 23 -21.02 -13.68 32.52
C GLY A 23 -20.23 -14.70 33.34
N GLU A 24 -19.59 -15.66 32.67
CA GLU A 24 -18.72 -16.67 33.27
C GLU A 24 -17.48 -16.03 33.93
N ALA A 25 -16.88 -15.01 33.29
CA ALA A 25 -15.79 -14.22 33.87
C ALA A 25 -16.16 -13.57 35.22
N ASN A 26 -17.36 -12.99 35.29
CA ASN A 26 -17.84 -12.32 36.50
C ASN A 26 -18.14 -13.33 37.62
N GLN A 27 -18.55 -14.56 37.27
CA GLN A 27 -18.75 -15.63 38.24
C GLN A 27 -17.42 -16.15 38.79
N VAL A 28 -16.40 -16.34 37.94
CA VAL A 28 -15.05 -16.74 38.37
C VAL A 28 -14.44 -15.73 39.35
N VAL A 29 -14.52 -14.44 39.02
CA VAL A 29 -13.98 -13.36 39.90
C VAL A 29 -14.67 -13.35 41.27
N ARG A 30 -15.99 -13.59 41.30
CA ARG A 30 -16.76 -13.65 42.55
C ARG A 30 -16.51 -14.93 43.34
N ALA A 31 -16.31 -16.06 42.66
CA ALA A 31 -16.10 -17.36 43.29
C ALA A 31 -14.76 -17.44 44.03
N GLU A 32 -13.71 -16.82 43.50
CA GLU A 32 -12.37 -16.83 44.11
C GLU A 32 -12.08 -15.60 45.01
N GLY A 33 -13.03 -14.66 45.15
CA GLY A 33 -12.88 -13.50 46.05
C GLY A 33 -11.85 -12.46 45.59
N PHE A 34 -11.44 -12.49 44.32
CA PHE A 34 -10.45 -11.56 43.79
C PHE A 34 -11.03 -10.17 43.56
N SER A 35 -10.18 -9.14 43.67
CA SER A 35 -10.53 -7.77 43.31
C SER A 35 -10.93 -7.70 41.82
N PRO A 36 -11.99 -6.95 41.44
CA PRO A 36 -12.45 -6.83 40.06
C PRO A 36 -11.38 -6.41 39.04
N TRP A 37 -10.28 -5.83 39.52
CA TRP A 37 -9.18 -5.32 38.72
C TRP A 37 -8.10 -6.35 38.36
N VAL A 38 -8.05 -7.50 39.05
CA VAL A 38 -6.99 -8.50 38.83
C VAL A 38 -7.12 -9.15 37.45
N LEU A 39 -8.34 -9.55 37.10
CA LEU A 39 -8.62 -10.21 35.82
C LEU A 39 -8.27 -9.32 34.60
N PRO A 40 -8.74 -8.06 34.48
CA PRO A 40 -8.36 -7.20 33.35
C PRO A 40 -6.86 -6.89 33.32
N LEU A 41 -6.20 -6.78 34.48
CA LEU A 41 -4.75 -6.57 34.54
C LEU A 41 -3.97 -7.78 34.01
N MET A 42 -4.41 -9.00 34.36
CA MET A 42 -3.84 -10.25 33.84
C MET A 42 -4.03 -10.37 32.33
N ILE A 43 -5.23 -10.06 31.83
CA ILE A 43 -5.52 -10.03 30.39
C ILE A 43 -4.58 -9.07 29.67
N LEU A 44 -4.42 -7.85 30.20
CA LEU A 44 -3.53 -6.84 29.63
C LEU A 44 -2.07 -7.30 29.67
N GLY A 45 -1.62 -7.89 30.78
CA GLY A 45 -0.26 -8.41 30.94
C GLY A 45 0.07 -9.49 29.90
N VAL A 46 -0.83 -10.47 29.73
CA VAL A 46 -0.68 -11.53 28.72
C VAL A 46 -0.67 -10.93 27.30
N GLN A 47 -1.59 -10.00 27.01
CA GLN A 47 -1.65 -9.34 25.71
C GLN A 47 -0.35 -8.60 25.39
N VAL A 48 0.20 -7.86 26.35
CA VAL A 48 1.49 -7.15 26.19
C VAL A 48 2.63 -8.14 26.00
N ALA A 49 2.76 -9.16 26.84
CA ALA A 49 3.81 -10.16 26.75
C ALA A 49 3.85 -10.83 25.37
N LEU A 50 2.70 -11.32 24.91
CA LEU A 50 2.59 -11.94 23.59
C LEU A 50 2.89 -10.93 22.45
N SER A 51 2.53 -9.66 22.61
CA SER A 51 2.82 -8.61 21.61
C SER A 51 4.31 -8.31 21.52
N VAL A 52 5.01 -8.30 22.66
CA VAL A 52 6.47 -8.16 22.73
C VAL A 52 7.16 -9.35 22.07
N ILE A 53 6.72 -10.58 22.36
CA ILE A 53 7.25 -11.80 21.71
C ILE A 53 7.12 -11.70 20.20
N ARG A 54 5.95 -11.26 19.71
CA ARG A 54 5.73 -11.06 18.27
C ARG A 54 6.65 -9.98 17.69
N ALA A 55 6.76 -8.83 18.36
CA ALA A 55 7.65 -7.76 17.92
C ALA A 55 9.11 -8.24 17.82
N PHE A 56 9.57 -9.00 18.82
CA PHE A 56 10.89 -9.61 18.85
C PHE A 56 11.10 -10.62 17.71
N TRP A 57 10.08 -11.45 17.42
CA TRP A 57 10.15 -12.37 16.29
C TRP A 57 10.25 -11.64 14.94
N ILE A 58 9.49 -10.55 14.77
CA ILE A 58 9.50 -9.74 13.55
C ILE A 58 10.86 -9.03 13.39
N THR A 59 11.46 -8.52 14.47
CA THR A 59 12.78 -7.88 14.40
C THR A 59 13.87 -8.88 14.05
N ILE A 60 13.84 -10.08 14.62
CA ILE A 60 14.78 -11.16 14.29
C ILE A 60 14.63 -11.58 12.82
N THR A 61 13.41 -11.86 12.37
CA THR A 61 13.17 -12.32 10.99
C THR A 61 13.52 -11.25 9.96
N GLY A 62 13.22 -9.97 10.22
CA GLY A 62 13.65 -8.85 9.39
C GLY A 62 15.17 -8.67 9.36
N GLY A 63 15.84 -8.85 10.52
CA GLY A 63 17.30 -8.82 10.60
C GLY A 63 17.96 -9.99 9.85
N LEU A 64 17.38 -11.18 9.93
CA LEU A 64 17.87 -12.37 9.23
C LEU A 64 17.69 -12.24 7.71
N GLN A 65 16.55 -11.71 7.25
CA GLN A 65 16.31 -11.38 5.84
C GLN A 65 17.37 -10.44 5.31
N CYS A 66 17.59 -9.30 5.99
CA CYS A 66 18.65 -8.36 5.65
C CYS A 66 20.05 -9.01 5.59
N LEU A 67 20.38 -9.87 6.55
CA LEU A 67 21.65 -10.60 6.55
C LEU A 67 21.76 -11.54 5.34
N THR A 68 20.72 -12.31 5.04
CA THR A 68 20.69 -13.21 3.88
C THR A 68 20.68 -12.47 2.54
N GLY A 69 20.00 -11.33 2.45
CA GLY A 69 19.98 -10.45 1.28
C GLY A 69 21.36 -9.86 1.00
N ARG A 70 22.07 -9.44 2.06
CA ARG A 70 23.46 -8.98 1.96
C ARG A 70 24.41 -10.06 1.44
N LEU A 71 24.20 -11.32 1.80
CA LEU A 71 24.95 -12.47 1.25
C LEU A 71 24.56 -12.81 -0.19
N ARG A 72 23.34 -12.50 -0.62
CA ARG A 72 22.81 -12.78 -1.97
C ARG A 72 22.87 -11.61 -2.95
N HIS A 73 23.53 -10.51 -2.58
CA HIS A 73 23.55 -9.25 -3.34
C HIS A 73 22.13 -8.76 -3.71
N ARG A 74 21.14 -9.01 -2.85
CA ARG A 74 19.82 -8.40 -2.95
C ARG A 74 19.76 -7.27 -1.92
N PRO A 75 19.52 -6.02 -2.34
CA PRO A 75 19.37 -4.91 -1.41
C PRO A 75 18.02 -5.03 -0.68
N GLU A 76 17.95 -5.90 0.33
CA GLU A 76 16.81 -5.95 1.25
C GLU A 76 17.01 -4.87 2.31
N VAL A 77 16.19 -3.83 2.27
CA VAL A 77 16.19 -2.74 3.25
C VAL A 77 15.48 -3.22 4.52
N MET A 78 16.09 -2.95 5.68
CA MET A 78 15.51 -3.30 6.98
C MET A 78 14.10 -2.74 7.14
N PRO A 79 13.13 -3.52 7.66
CA PRO A 79 11.84 -2.98 8.02
C PRO A 79 12.03 -1.88 9.07
N SER A 80 11.48 -0.68 8.81
CA SER A 80 11.56 0.43 9.75
C SER A 80 10.92 0.04 11.09
N TRP A 81 11.35 0.67 12.19
CA TRP A 81 10.75 0.43 13.52
C TRP A 81 9.22 0.66 13.50
N ARG A 82 8.76 1.60 12.67
CA ARG A 82 7.33 1.86 12.44
C ARG A 82 6.65 0.73 11.66
N GLY A 83 7.31 0.19 10.63
CA GLY A 83 6.85 -1.00 9.91
C GLY A 83 6.70 -2.22 10.83
N ILE A 84 7.64 -2.44 11.74
CA ILE A 84 7.56 -3.49 12.76
C ILE A 84 6.34 -3.28 13.67
N LEU A 85 6.09 -2.05 14.12
CA LEU A 85 4.91 -1.72 14.93
C LEU A 85 3.61 -1.98 14.17
N VAL A 86 3.53 -1.57 12.90
CA VAL A 86 2.36 -1.83 12.04
C VAL A 86 2.14 -3.33 11.87
N MET A 87 3.19 -4.10 11.56
CA MET A 87 3.09 -5.55 11.36
C MET A 87 2.76 -6.32 12.65
N THR A 88 3.16 -5.78 13.79
CA THR A 88 2.80 -6.30 15.12
C THR A 88 1.32 -6.02 15.42
N LEU A 89 0.83 -4.81 15.15
CA LEU A 89 -0.55 -4.39 15.41
C LEU A 89 -1.56 -4.94 14.39
N ALA A 90 -1.16 -5.16 13.14
CA ALA A 90 -2.02 -5.67 12.07
C ALA A 90 -2.36 -7.16 12.23
N GLY A 91 -1.60 -7.90 13.05
CA GLY A 91 -1.84 -9.32 13.30
C GLY A 91 -2.92 -9.54 14.36
N THR A 92 -4.20 -9.61 13.95
CA THR A 92 -5.30 -9.94 14.88
C THR A 92 -5.24 -11.41 15.32
N ARG A 93 -5.39 -11.66 16.63
CA ARG A 93 -5.32 -13.01 17.24
C ARG A 93 -6.66 -13.77 17.26
N GLY A 94 -7.41 -13.74 16.16
CA GLY A 94 -8.80 -14.23 16.16
C GLY A 94 -8.96 -15.74 16.06
N ALA A 95 -8.86 -16.26 14.84
CA ALA A 95 -9.34 -17.60 14.52
C ALA A 95 -8.53 -18.74 15.17
N VAL A 96 -7.19 -18.64 15.16
CA VAL A 96 -6.33 -19.71 15.68
C VAL A 96 -6.48 -19.86 17.19
N THR A 97 -6.51 -18.74 17.92
CA THR A 97 -6.71 -18.73 19.38
C THR A 97 -8.08 -19.28 19.73
N LEU A 98 -9.13 -18.91 19.00
CA LEU A 98 -10.47 -19.41 19.26
C LEU A 98 -10.59 -20.92 19.01
N ALA A 99 -10.03 -21.41 17.90
CA ALA A 99 -9.99 -22.83 17.61
C ALA A 99 -9.27 -23.60 18.74
N ALA A 100 -8.16 -23.06 19.25
CA ALA A 100 -7.45 -23.65 20.37
C ALA A 100 -8.34 -23.72 21.63
N ILE A 101 -9.06 -22.65 21.98
CA ILE A 101 -9.96 -22.59 23.14
C ILE A 101 -11.08 -23.64 23.06
N ILE A 102 -11.71 -23.76 21.89
CA ILE A 102 -12.80 -24.72 21.67
C ILE A 102 -12.30 -26.17 21.75
N SER A 103 -11.03 -26.40 21.43
CA SER A 103 -10.39 -27.72 21.49
C SER A 103 -10.00 -28.14 22.91
N LEU A 104 -10.12 -27.28 23.94
CA LEU A 104 -9.82 -27.71 25.31
C LEU A 104 -10.88 -28.71 25.81
N PRO A 105 -10.44 -29.79 26.49
CA PRO A 105 -11.34 -30.78 27.08
C PRO A 105 -12.27 -30.15 28.12
N PRO A 106 -13.39 -30.81 28.47
CA PRO A 106 -14.36 -30.29 29.44
C PRO A 106 -13.73 -30.08 30.84
N GLU A 107 -14.39 -29.27 31.68
CA GLU A 107 -13.95 -28.93 33.05
C GLU A 107 -13.64 -30.16 33.91
N GLU A 108 -14.33 -31.28 33.66
CA GLU A 108 -14.17 -32.56 34.37
C GLU A 108 -12.76 -33.15 34.19
N GLU A 109 -12.14 -32.92 33.04
CA GLU A 109 -10.79 -33.40 32.71
C GLU A 109 -9.72 -32.31 32.91
N LEU A 110 -10.13 -31.03 32.91
CA LEU A 110 -9.25 -29.89 33.08
C LEU A 110 -9.85 -28.85 34.04
N PRO A 111 -9.55 -28.93 35.34
CA PRO A 111 -9.98 -27.91 36.29
C PRO A 111 -9.35 -26.56 35.93
N GLY A 112 -10.16 -25.49 35.88
CA GLY A 112 -9.71 -24.14 35.54
C GLY A 112 -9.84 -23.76 34.04
N ARG A 113 -10.48 -24.62 33.23
CA ARG A 113 -10.81 -24.33 31.83
C ARG A 113 -11.57 -23.01 31.68
N THR A 114 -12.56 -22.74 32.52
CA THR A 114 -13.37 -21.53 32.46
C THR A 114 -12.52 -20.27 32.60
N VAL A 115 -11.51 -20.30 33.49
CA VAL A 115 -10.56 -19.18 33.67
C VAL A 115 -9.72 -18.96 32.42
N LEU A 116 -9.22 -20.04 31.80
CA LEU A 116 -8.44 -19.97 30.56
C LEU A 116 -9.26 -19.42 29.38
N VAL A 117 -10.50 -19.89 29.24
CA VAL A 117 -11.45 -19.43 28.21
C VAL A 117 -11.71 -17.93 28.36
N VAL A 118 -11.94 -17.47 29.60
CA VAL A 118 -12.17 -16.06 29.92
C VAL A 118 -10.93 -15.21 29.61
N LEU A 119 -9.75 -15.64 30.04
CA LEU A 119 -8.49 -14.93 29.76
C LEU A 119 -8.23 -14.83 28.26
N ALA A 120 -8.36 -15.93 27.53
CA ALA A 120 -8.09 -15.97 26.11
C ALA A 120 -9.10 -15.11 25.31
N THR A 121 -10.38 -15.12 25.71
CA THR A 121 -11.40 -14.24 25.14
C THR A 121 -11.07 -12.77 25.39
N GLY A 122 -10.66 -12.42 26.61
CA GLY A 122 -10.21 -11.07 26.95
C GLY A 122 -9.01 -10.62 26.12
N VAL A 123 -8.03 -11.51 25.92
CA VAL A 123 -6.84 -11.25 25.08
C VAL A 123 -7.24 -11.02 23.62
N ILE A 124 -8.19 -11.80 23.08
CA ILE A 124 -8.71 -11.61 21.72
C ILE A 124 -9.35 -10.22 21.58
N ILE A 125 -10.26 -9.86 22.49
CA ILE A 125 -10.98 -8.58 22.44
C ILE A 125 -10.02 -7.40 22.57
N THR A 126 -9.12 -7.43 23.56
CA THR A 126 -8.12 -6.37 23.76
C THR A 126 -7.17 -6.26 22.58
N SER A 127 -6.78 -7.37 21.96
CA SER A 127 -6.00 -7.37 20.73
C SER A 127 -6.76 -6.72 19.58
N LEU A 128 -8.03 -7.05 19.37
CA LEU A 128 -8.86 -6.43 18.32
C LEU A 128 -9.02 -4.93 18.54
N LEU A 129 -9.29 -4.52 19.79
CA LEU A 129 -9.38 -3.11 20.17
C LEU A 129 -8.07 -2.38 19.90
N SER A 130 -6.95 -2.97 20.32
CA SER A 130 -5.62 -2.38 20.09
C SER A 130 -5.30 -2.26 18.60
N ALA A 131 -5.73 -3.20 17.76
CA ALA A 131 -5.57 -3.12 16.32
C ALA A 131 -6.48 -2.04 15.71
N ALA A 132 -7.77 -2.02 16.09
CA ALA A 132 -8.76 -1.07 15.57
C ALA A 132 -8.43 0.38 15.90
N PHE A 133 -7.91 0.65 17.11
CA PHE A 133 -7.54 2.01 17.54
C PHE A 133 -6.07 2.35 17.28
N GLY A 134 -5.17 1.36 17.39
CA GLY A 134 -3.74 1.54 17.24
C GLY A 134 -3.34 1.71 15.78
N LEU A 135 -3.89 0.91 14.87
CA LEU A 135 -3.56 0.97 13.45
C LEU A 135 -3.82 2.36 12.83
N PRO A 136 -5.02 2.97 12.93
CA PRO A 136 -5.25 4.31 12.35
C PRO A 136 -4.38 5.40 12.98
N ARG A 137 -4.02 5.28 14.27
CA ARG A 137 -3.11 6.23 14.93
C ARG A 137 -1.67 6.08 14.43
N VAL A 138 -1.18 4.84 14.33
CA VAL A 138 0.16 4.57 13.83
C VAL A 138 0.25 4.96 12.35
N LEU A 139 -0.76 4.66 11.54
CA LEU A 139 -0.80 5.07 10.13
C LEU A 139 -0.82 6.60 9.94
N ARG A 140 -1.46 7.36 10.83
CA ARG A 140 -1.40 8.84 10.80
C ARG A 140 -0.03 9.40 11.18
N LEU A 141 0.77 8.64 11.93
CA LEU A 141 2.11 9.01 12.35
C LEU A 141 3.18 8.54 11.35
N LEU A 142 2.81 7.69 10.38
CA LEU A 142 3.68 7.37 9.26
C LEU A 142 3.74 8.59 8.31
N PRO A 143 4.94 9.07 7.95
CA PRO A 143 5.08 9.94 6.79
C PRO A 143 4.45 9.24 5.58
N GLN A 144 3.73 9.97 4.71
CA GLN A 144 3.15 9.43 3.48
C GLN A 144 4.15 8.63 2.60
N ASN A 145 5.44 8.82 2.86
CA ASN A 145 6.57 8.24 2.16
C ASN A 145 7.01 6.84 2.68
N GLU A 146 6.48 6.35 3.81
CA GLU A 146 6.82 5.02 4.36
C GLU A 146 5.89 3.89 3.85
N GLY A 147 4.88 4.21 3.04
CA GLY A 147 3.99 3.22 2.42
C GLY A 147 4.52 2.63 1.10
N GLU A 148 5.63 3.15 0.57
CA GLU A 148 6.25 2.63 -0.64
C GLU A 148 6.93 1.30 -0.36
N THR A 149 6.56 0.28 -1.14
CA THR A 149 7.24 -1.01 -1.07
C THR A 149 8.71 -0.83 -1.50
N PRO A 150 9.66 -1.62 -0.97
CA PRO A 150 11.08 -1.50 -1.34
C PRO A 150 11.32 -1.57 -2.85
N ALA A 151 10.50 -2.33 -3.59
CA ALA A 151 10.53 -2.37 -5.05
C ALA A 151 10.17 -1.02 -5.70
N GLN A 152 9.24 -0.24 -5.13
CA GLN A 152 8.88 1.08 -5.65
C GLN A 152 9.99 2.10 -5.44
N GLN A 153 10.73 2.01 -4.33
CA GLN A 153 11.89 2.86 -4.07
C GLN A 153 13.01 2.58 -5.07
N GLU A 154 13.35 1.30 -5.30
CA GLU A 154 14.36 0.89 -6.28
C GLU A 154 13.98 1.33 -7.71
N LEU A 155 12.71 1.19 -8.10
CA LEU A 155 12.21 1.67 -9.39
C LEU A 155 12.35 3.19 -9.53
N THR A 156 12.06 3.95 -8.47
CA THR A 156 12.17 5.41 -8.48
C THR A 156 13.62 5.85 -8.60
N GLU A 157 14.53 5.24 -7.84
CA GLU A 157 15.97 5.51 -7.93
C GLU A 157 16.53 5.18 -9.32
N THR A 158 16.12 4.05 -9.89
CA THR A 158 16.48 3.66 -11.25
C THR A 158 15.99 4.67 -12.28
N ARG A 159 14.74 5.13 -12.17
CA ARG A 159 14.18 6.17 -13.05
C ARG A 159 14.94 7.49 -12.95
N ILE A 160 15.36 7.89 -11.74
CA ILE A 160 16.20 9.09 -11.54
C ILE A 160 17.55 8.90 -12.23
N ALA A 161 18.22 7.77 -12.04
CA ALA A 161 19.52 7.48 -12.66
C ALA A 161 19.44 7.51 -14.20
N LEU A 162 18.42 6.86 -14.78
CA LEU A 162 18.17 6.88 -16.23
C LEU A 162 17.92 8.30 -16.75
N THR A 163 17.07 9.07 -16.07
CA THR A 163 16.75 10.45 -16.47
C THR A 163 17.99 11.35 -16.38
N ARG A 164 18.84 11.18 -15.36
CA ARG A 164 20.11 11.92 -15.24
C ARG A 164 21.05 11.61 -16.40
N SER A 165 21.16 10.33 -16.76
CA SER A 165 22.00 9.91 -17.89
C SER A 165 21.53 10.51 -19.22
N ALA A 166 20.22 10.57 -19.45
CA ALA A 166 19.65 11.20 -20.64
C ALA A 166 19.97 12.70 -20.71
N ILE A 167 19.83 13.43 -19.58
CA ILE A 167 20.19 14.85 -19.49
C ILE A 167 21.69 15.04 -19.80
N ALA A 168 22.57 14.19 -19.27
CA ALA A 168 24.01 14.29 -19.52
C ALA A 168 24.36 14.11 -21.01
N VAL A 169 23.70 13.17 -21.70
CA VAL A 169 23.87 12.98 -23.16
C VAL A 169 23.39 14.21 -23.93
N LEU A 170 22.22 14.75 -23.58
CA LEU A 170 21.68 15.96 -24.22
C LEU A 170 22.61 17.17 -24.00
N GLN A 171 23.20 17.31 -22.82
CA GLN A 171 24.16 18.38 -22.51
C GLN A 171 25.44 18.26 -23.35
N ALA A 172 25.96 17.04 -23.50
CA ALA A 172 27.12 16.77 -24.34
C ALA A 172 26.85 17.10 -25.82
N GLU A 173 25.63 16.82 -26.30
CA GLU A 173 25.24 17.12 -27.68
C GLU A 173 25.07 18.63 -27.92
N GLN A 174 24.60 19.40 -26.93
CA GLN A 174 24.57 20.87 -26.99
C GLN A 174 25.96 21.50 -27.15
N LEU A 175 26.99 20.89 -26.55
CA LEU A 175 28.37 21.36 -26.60
C LEU A 175 29.04 21.08 -27.96
N ARG A 176 28.58 20.08 -28.71
CA ARG A 176 29.15 19.64 -30.01
C ARG A 176 28.76 20.50 -31.22
N ARG A 177 28.39 21.77 -31.04
CA ARG A 177 27.88 22.71 -32.07
C ARG A 177 28.55 22.55 -33.44
N GLN A 178 27.78 22.10 -34.42
CA GLN A 178 28.08 22.21 -35.86
C GLN A 178 27.19 23.29 -36.50
N PRO A 179 27.65 24.00 -37.55
CA PRO A 179 26.92 25.13 -38.13
C PRO A 179 25.61 24.76 -38.88
N ASP A 180 25.40 23.50 -39.28
CA ASP A 180 24.14 23.03 -39.90
C ASP A 180 23.01 22.72 -38.88
N ALA A 181 23.19 23.08 -37.61
CA ALA A 181 22.46 22.50 -36.49
C ALA A 181 21.27 23.32 -35.94
N ALA A 182 20.71 24.30 -36.66
CA ALA A 182 19.58 25.09 -36.12
C ALA A 182 18.40 24.17 -35.71
N ARG A 183 17.96 23.26 -36.59
CA ARG A 183 16.91 22.27 -36.27
C ARG A 183 17.30 21.25 -35.21
N ARG A 184 18.59 20.85 -35.13
CA ARG A 184 19.08 19.95 -34.07
C ARG A 184 19.11 20.65 -32.71
N THR A 185 19.43 21.94 -32.69
CA THR A 185 19.49 22.74 -31.47
C THR A 185 18.10 22.92 -30.86
N ASP A 186 17.08 23.13 -31.71
CA ASP A 186 15.69 23.19 -31.26
C ASP A 186 15.21 21.84 -30.68
N ALA A 187 15.49 20.73 -31.36
CA ALA A 187 15.12 19.39 -30.89
C ALA A 187 15.79 19.04 -29.55
N VAL A 188 17.08 19.35 -29.39
CA VAL A 188 17.80 19.11 -28.13
C VAL A 188 17.26 20.00 -27.00
N THR A 189 16.88 21.24 -27.30
CA THR A 189 16.30 22.15 -26.30
C THR A 189 14.93 21.66 -25.81
N LEU A 190 14.08 21.18 -26.74
CA LEU A 190 12.78 20.60 -26.39
C LEU A 190 12.95 19.34 -25.54
N LEU A 191 13.81 18.40 -25.95
CA LEU A 191 14.11 17.20 -25.16
C LEU A 191 14.71 17.54 -23.79
N MET A 192 15.60 18.53 -23.71
CA MET A 192 16.15 18.97 -22.43
C MET A 192 15.06 19.46 -21.48
N SER A 193 14.10 20.23 -21.98
CA SER A 193 12.97 20.70 -21.18
C SER A 193 12.10 19.54 -20.66
N GLU A 194 11.83 18.55 -21.52
CA GLU A 194 11.04 17.37 -21.17
C GLU A 194 11.71 16.49 -20.10
N TYR A 195 13.00 16.17 -20.27
CA TYR A 195 13.75 15.38 -19.30
C TYR A 195 14.00 16.14 -17.99
N SER A 196 14.14 17.47 -18.03
CA SER A 196 14.25 18.31 -16.83
C SER A 196 12.94 18.35 -16.05
N ASP A 197 11.80 18.47 -16.75
CA ASP A 197 10.47 18.38 -16.12
C ASP A 197 10.23 16.98 -15.54
N ARG A 198 10.63 15.92 -16.25
CA ARG A 198 10.58 14.55 -15.75
C ARG A 198 11.45 14.36 -14.50
N MET A 199 12.66 14.92 -14.49
CA MET A 199 13.54 14.91 -13.31
C MET A 199 12.87 15.61 -12.14
N ARG A 200 12.30 16.80 -12.34
CA ARG A 200 11.63 17.58 -11.29
C ARG A 200 10.45 16.84 -10.67
N ARG A 201 9.74 16.00 -11.45
CA ARG A 201 8.66 15.12 -10.96
C ARG A 201 9.19 13.94 -10.16
N LEU A 202 10.33 13.37 -10.54
CA LEU A 202 10.96 12.28 -9.81
C LEU A 202 11.66 12.77 -8.52
N ASP A 203 12.18 14.00 -8.52
CA ASP A 203 12.91 14.65 -7.43
C ASP A 203 12.00 15.32 -6.38
N THR A 204 10.70 14.97 -6.38
CA THR A 204 9.65 15.55 -5.52
C THR A 204 9.91 15.34 -4.01
N LYS A 205 11.02 14.72 -3.61
CA LYS A 205 11.49 14.67 -2.22
C LYS A 205 12.06 16.00 -1.70
N THR A 206 12.40 17.00 -2.54
CA THR A 206 13.24 18.12 -2.03
C THR A 206 12.79 19.59 -2.24
N ALA A 207 11.89 20.00 -3.13
CA ALA A 207 11.65 21.48 -3.26
C ALA A 207 10.29 21.96 -3.82
N ASP A 208 9.38 22.41 -2.92
CA ASP A 208 8.51 23.63 -2.98
C ASP A 208 7.49 23.86 -4.15
N PRO A 209 6.49 24.78 -4.09
CA PRO A 209 5.43 25.11 -3.10
C PRO A 209 4.05 24.58 -3.55
N GLU A 210 3.16 24.26 -2.60
CA GLU A 210 1.90 23.52 -2.80
C GLU A 210 0.88 24.17 -3.77
N GLY A 211 0.88 25.50 -3.93
CA GLY A 211 -0.14 26.22 -4.71
C GLY A 211 -0.01 26.18 -6.24
N LYS A 212 1.22 26.09 -6.78
CA LYS A 212 1.47 26.00 -8.24
C LYS A 212 1.42 24.55 -8.77
N ARG A 213 1.53 23.58 -7.85
CA ARG A 213 1.58 22.14 -8.17
C ARG A 213 0.19 21.56 -8.41
N ALA A 214 -0.76 21.84 -7.52
CA ALA A 214 -2.13 21.35 -7.67
C ALA A 214 -2.76 21.81 -9.00
N THR A 215 -2.48 23.04 -9.40
CA THR A 215 -2.90 23.61 -10.69
C THR A 215 -2.22 22.92 -11.88
N SER A 216 -0.90 22.70 -11.84
CA SER A 216 -0.20 21.99 -12.93
C SER A 216 -0.61 20.51 -13.09
N VAL A 217 -0.83 19.78 -11.98
CA VAL A 217 -1.28 18.39 -12.01
C VAL A 217 -2.72 18.30 -12.52
N ARG A 218 -3.57 19.25 -12.12
CA ARG A 218 -4.96 19.32 -12.59
C ARG A 218 -5.04 19.60 -14.09
N GLN A 219 -4.26 20.57 -14.58
CA GLN A 219 -4.16 20.87 -16.02
C GLN A 219 -3.68 19.65 -16.82
N LYS A 220 -2.67 18.93 -16.33
CA LYS A 220 -2.16 17.71 -16.97
C LYS A 220 -3.20 16.58 -17.00
N ARG A 221 -4.00 16.42 -15.94
CA ARG A 221 -5.10 15.44 -15.92
C ARG A 221 -6.20 15.79 -16.91
N GLU A 222 -6.56 17.06 -16.99
CA GLU A 222 -7.53 17.55 -17.99
C GLU A 222 -7.00 17.34 -19.41
N GLU A 223 -5.71 17.56 -19.64
CA GLU A 223 -5.04 17.27 -20.92
C GLU A 223 -5.14 15.78 -21.28
N ILE A 224 -4.77 14.87 -20.37
CA ILE A 224 -4.86 13.42 -20.63
C ILE A 224 -6.30 12.99 -20.88
N ALA A 225 -7.25 13.49 -20.08
CA ALA A 225 -8.66 13.19 -20.27
C ALA A 225 -9.15 13.61 -21.66
N LEU A 226 -8.70 14.77 -22.15
CA LEU A 226 -9.01 15.26 -23.49
C LEU A 226 -8.36 14.38 -24.57
N ARG A 227 -7.09 14.00 -24.42
CA ARG A 227 -6.40 13.10 -25.36
C ARG A 227 -7.09 11.74 -25.46
N LEU A 228 -7.51 11.15 -24.34
CA LEU A 228 -8.29 9.90 -24.34
C LEU A 228 -9.65 10.06 -25.03
N ARG A 229 -10.31 11.23 -24.89
CA ARG A 229 -11.55 11.54 -25.61
C ARG A 229 -11.30 11.58 -27.13
N ILE A 230 -10.20 12.20 -27.56
CA ILE A 230 -9.81 12.28 -28.97
C ILE A 230 -9.53 10.88 -29.53
N LEU A 231 -8.80 10.02 -28.81
CA LEU A 231 -8.54 8.64 -29.23
C LEU A 231 -9.83 7.83 -29.43
N ARG A 232 -10.82 7.99 -28.53
CA ARG A 232 -12.13 7.35 -28.69
C ARG A 232 -12.86 7.81 -29.95
N LEU A 233 -12.81 9.11 -30.25
CA LEU A 233 -13.38 9.65 -31.48
C LEU A 233 -12.65 9.11 -32.72
N GLN A 234 -11.32 9.05 -32.69
CA GLN A 234 -10.52 8.48 -33.78
C GLN A 234 -10.87 7.01 -34.04
N ARG A 235 -11.06 6.19 -32.99
CA ARG A 235 -11.54 4.80 -33.14
C ARG A 235 -12.93 4.73 -33.78
N GLN A 236 -13.84 5.62 -33.38
CA GLN A 236 -15.18 5.66 -33.95
C GLN A 236 -15.13 6.02 -35.45
N VAL A 237 -14.33 7.01 -35.83
CA VAL A 237 -14.11 7.37 -37.25
C VAL A 237 -13.49 6.20 -38.01
N LEU A 238 -12.48 5.53 -37.44
CA LEU A 238 -11.85 4.36 -38.07
C LEU A 238 -12.86 3.24 -38.35
N SER A 239 -13.76 2.96 -37.39
CA SER A 239 -14.82 1.96 -37.56
C SER A 239 -15.85 2.36 -38.63
N GLY A 240 -16.13 3.66 -38.75
CA GLY A 240 -16.99 4.21 -39.81
C GLY A 240 -16.37 4.02 -41.19
N LEU A 241 -15.08 4.37 -41.34
CA LEU A 241 -14.34 4.20 -42.60
C LEU A 241 -14.28 2.73 -43.06
N LEU A 242 -14.20 1.78 -42.12
CA LEU A 242 -14.28 0.35 -42.44
C LEU A 242 -15.69 -0.04 -42.90
N SER A 243 -16.72 0.44 -42.20
CA SER A 243 -18.13 0.18 -42.53
C SER A 243 -18.50 0.73 -43.91
N ASP A 244 -17.98 1.91 -44.26
CA ASP A 244 -18.16 2.58 -45.54
C ASP A 244 -17.27 2.00 -46.66
N ARG A 245 -16.50 0.94 -46.36
CA ARG A 245 -15.54 0.29 -47.27
C ARG A 245 -14.49 1.22 -47.89
N VAL A 246 -14.20 2.35 -47.23
CA VAL A 246 -13.15 3.29 -47.66
C VAL A 246 -11.76 2.73 -47.38
N ILE A 247 -11.62 1.94 -46.31
CA ILE A 247 -10.36 1.30 -45.91
C ILE A 247 -10.51 -0.23 -45.88
N ASN A 248 -9.39 -0.94 -46.02
CA ASN A 248 -9.33 -2.39 -45.89
C ASN A 248 -9.01 -2.83 -44.45
N ASP A 249 -9.29 -4.10 -44.14
CA ASP A 249 -9.06 -4.72 -42.82
C ASP A 249 -7.57 -4.66 -42.39
N VAL A 250 -6.63 -4.69 -43.34
CA VAL A 250 -5.19 -4.56 -43.04
C VAL A 250 -4.85 -3.15 -42.53
N THR A 251 -5.43 -2.12 -43.14
CA THR A 251 -5.22 -0.71 -42.76
C THR A 251 -5.88 -0.43 -41.42
N GLU A 252 -7.10 -0.93 -41.20
CA GLU A 252 -7.79 -0.83 -39.92
C GLU A 252 -6.94 -1.42 -38.79
N ARG A 253 -6.46 -2.66 -38.94
CA ARG A 253 -5.63 -3.32 -37.91
C ARG A 253 -4.34 -2.56 -37.63
N THR A 254 -3.73 -1.98 -38.66
CA THR A 254 -2.48 -1.22 -38.52
C THR A 254 -2.71 0.07 -37.73
N VAL A 255 -3.75 0.84 -38.08
CA VAL A 255 -4.08 2.09 -37.40
C VAL A 255 -4.60 1.82 -35.98
N SER A 256 -5.41 0.77 -35.81
CA SER A 256 -5.92 0.34 -34.51
C SER A 256 -4.80 0.04 -33.51
N ARG A 257 -3.76 -0.69 -33.93
CA ARG A 257 -2.55 -0.92 -33.11
C ARG A 257 -1.79 0.35 -32.73
N GLN A 258 -1.75 1.35 -33.63
CA GLN A 258 -1.11 2.63 -33.32
C GLN A 258 -1.90 3.39 -32.25
N LEU A 259 -3.23 3.39 -32.35
CA LEU A 259 -4.11 4.00 -31.35
C LEU A 259 -4.03 3.27 -30.01
N ASP A 260 -3.93 1.93 -30.02
CA ASP A 260 -3.73 1.13 -28.80
C ASP A 260 -2.43 1.51 -28.08
N PHE A 261 -1.33 1.71 -28.82
CA PHE A 261 -0.04 2.11 -28.24
C PHE A 261 -0.12 3.50 -27.58
N GLN A 262 -0.75 4.46 -28.27
CA GLN A 262 -0.94 5.82 -27.74
C GLN A 262 -1.84 5.81 -26.49
N GLU A 263 -2.89 4.99 -26.49
CA GLU A 263 -3.75 4.84 -25.32
C GLU A 263 -3.00 4.25 -24.13
N GLN A 264 -2.18 3.22 -24.37
CA GLN A 264 -1.38 2.59 -23.33
C GLN A 264 -0.36 3.57 -22.72
N GLU A 265 0.32 4.37 -23.55
CA GLU A 265 1.25 5.41 -23.08
C GLU A 265 0.54 6.44 -22.18
N LEU A 266 -0.63 6.94 -22.60
CA LEU A 266 -1.43 7.88 -21.82
C LEU A 266 -1.96 7.27 -20.52
N GLN A 267 -2.33 5.98 -20.52
CA GLN A 267 -2.75 5.28 -19.31
C GLN A 267 -1.60 5.12 -18.31
N ILE A 268 -0.39 4.82 -18.79
CA ILE A 268 0.81 4.75 -17.95
C ILE A 268 1.11 6.13 -17.37
N GLU A 269 1.07 7.20 -18.18
CA GLU A 269 1.29 8.56 -17.71
C GLU A 269 0.22 8.99 -16.68
N ALA A 270 -1.04 8.60 -16.89
CA ALA A 270 -2.12 8.84 -15.92
C ALA A 270 -1.90 8.09 -14.59
N ALA A 271 -1.41 6.85 -14.65
CA ALA A 271 -1.16 6.03 -13.47
C ALA A 271 0.02 6.54 -12.64
N ASP A 272 1.01 7.17 -13.27
CA ASP A 272 2.19 7.75 -12.61
C ASP A 272 1.88 9.10 -11.92
N MET A 273 0.71 9.71 -12.17
CA MET A 273 0.35 10.99 -11.57
C MET A 273 -0.10 10.87 -10.11
N PRO A 274 0.37 11.77 -9.21
CA PRO A 274 0.01 11.76 -7.80
C PRO A 274 -1.50 11.94 -7.60
N ARG A 275 -2.12 11.11 -6.75
CA ARG A 275 -3.54 11.24 -6.38
C ARG A 275 -3.75 12.58 -5.68
N LEU A 276 -4.59 13.44 -6.26
CA LEU A 276 -5.00 14.66 -5.58
C LEU A 276 -5.72 14.26 -4.28
N PRO A 277 -5.47 14.93 -3.14
CA PRO A 277 -6.32 14.76 -1.97
C PRO A 277 -7.75 15.09 -2.40
N GLU A 278 -8.69 14.18 -2.15
CA GLU A 278 -10.12 14.50 -2.23
C GLU A 278 -10.38 15.65 -1.27
N LEU A 279 -10.47 16.87 -1.81
CA LEU A 279 -11.08 17.97 -1.08
C LEU A 279 -12.56 17.61 -0.95
N LEU A 280 -12.93 17.24 0.26
CA LEU A 280 -14.31 17.08 0.70
C LEU A 280 -15.15 18.26 0.16
N PRO A 281 -16.37 18.02 -0.34
CA PRO A 281 -17.23 19.09 -0.82
C PRO A 281 -17.49 20.06 0.33
N THR A 282 -17.00 21.28 0.19
CA THR A 282 -17.41 22.41 1.03
C THR A 282 -18.85 22.75 0.65
N THR A 283 -19.79 22.30 1.48
CA THR A 283 -21.15 22.86 1.57
C THR A 283 -21.10 24.22 2.25
#